data_AF-A0A5M3YNW8-F1
#
_entry.id   AF-A0A5M3YNW8-F1
#
_cell.length_a   1.000
_cell.length_b   1.000
_cell.length_c   1.000
_cell.angle_alpha   90.00
_cell.angle_beta   90.00
_cell.angle_gamma   90.00
#
_symmetry.space_group_name_H-M   'P 1'
#
loop_
_entity.id
_entity.type
_entity.pdbx_description
1 polymer ?
#
loop_
_entity_poly.entity_id
_entity_poly.type
_entity_poly.pdbx_seq_one_letter_code
_entity_poly.pdbx_strand_id
1 'polypeptide(L)'
;MDRPLPKGNWLDRLRPDISPAHADKLLHACCLCSGLVDSTLYNAYNTFVSMQTGNTIFVGLGASNQNQRPYGWARSLTSIGSFVLGCFLFARLNSTLGPRKRGTLVLTFFLQTAMLIITAALVQSRSIPGIRDLAGDSAEVEWSQEAPIVLLSIQSAGQIVASRALGYNEVPTVVITSLLCDLVSDPKLFVLRNAKRDRRMVAFALTLVGAIAGGWITKATGDIYAVLWLAAGIKFVSSMAWMFWEEDNKV
;
A
#
# COMPACT_ATOMS: atom_id res chain seq x y z
N MET A 1 -1.65 -43.43 5.29
CA MET A 1 -2.71 -42.39 5.15
C MET A 1 -2.21 -41.40 4.11
N ASP A 2 -2.31 -41.79 2.84
CA ASP A 2 -1.87 -40.96 1.72
C ASP A 2 -3.04 -40.13 1.24
N ARG A 3 -3.05 -38.83 1.56
CA ARG A 3 -3.95 -37.90 0.87
C ARG A 3 -3.42 -37.75 -0.55
N PRO A 4 -4.18 -38.15 -1.58
CA PRO A 4 -3.73 -37.96 -2.96
C PRO A 4 -3.54 -36.47 -3.22
N LEU A 5 -2.37 -36.08 -3.73
CA LEU A 5 -2.13 -34.73 -4.24
C LEU A 5 -3.16 -34.45 -5.33
N PRO A 6 -3.96 -33.38 -5.24
CA PRO A 6 -4.99 -33.12 -6.24
C PRO A 6 -4.32 -32.82 -7.58
N LYS A 7 -4.54 -33.72 -8.55
CA LYS A 7 -4.24 -33.53 -9.98
C LYS A 7 -5.24 -32.52 -10.59
N GLY A 8 -5.31 -31.33 -10.01
CA GLY A 8 -6.09 -30.21 -10.53
C GLY A 8 -5.19 -29.32 -11.38
N ASN A 9 -5.71 -28.79 -12.48
CA ASN A 9 -5.02 -27.80 -13.29
C ASN A 9 -4.73 -26.57 -12.41
N TRP A 10 -3.57 -25.89 -12.54
CA TRP A 10 -3.22 -24.75 -11.67
C TRP A 10 -4.31 -23.66 -11.66
N LEU A 11 -5.04 -23.55 -12.77
CA LEU A 11 -6.18 -22.65 -12.94
C LEU A 11 -7.38 -23.01 -12.05
N ASP A 12 -7.60 -24.29 -11.74
CA ASP A 12 -8.69 -24.71 -10.86
C ASP A 12 -8.46 -24.24 -9.42
N ARG A 13 -7.20 -24.14 -9.00
CA ARG A 13 -6.85 -23.56 -7.69
C ARG A 13 -7.21 -22.08 -7.58
N LEU A 14 -7.35 -21.34 -8.67
CA LEU A 14 -7.61 -19.88 -8.62
C LEU A 14 -9.11 -19.54 -8.54
N ARG A 15 -9.99 -20.50 -8.77
CA ARG A 15 -11.44 -20.30 -8.84
C ARG A 15 -12.17 -20.14 -7.50
N PRO A 16 -11.82 -20.85 -6.40
CA PRO A 16 -12.63 -20.85 -5.19
C PRO A 16 -12.58 -19.50 -4.47
N ASP A 17 -13.67 -19.19 -3.77
CA ASP A 17 -13.69 -18.13 -2.78
C ASP A 17 -12.83 -18.56 -1.58
N ILE A 18 -12.03 -17.64 -1.06
CA ILE A 18 -11.21 -17.90 0.12
C ILE A 18 -11.90 -17.45 1.40
N SER A 19 -11.62 -18.14 2.51
CA SER A 19 -12.08 -17.70 3.83
C SER A 19 -11.43 -16.36 4.22
N PRO A 20 -12.16 -15.38 4.76
CA PRO A 20 -11.59 -14.12 5.21
C PRO A 20 -10.94 -14.26 6.60
N ALA A 21 -11.02 -15.44 7.22
CA ALA A 21 -10.40 -15.69 8.52
C ALA A 21 -8.90 -15.45 8.42
N HIS A 22 -8.34 -14.71 9.38
CA HIS A 22 -6.91 -14.34 9.46
C HIS A 22 -6.38 -13.43 8.33
N ALA A 23 -7.24 -12.95 7.43
CA ALA A 23 -6.83 -12.02 6.37
C ALA A 23 -6.33 -10.68 6.93
N ASP A 24 -6.69 -10.32 8.17
CA ASP A 24 -6.11 -9.21 8.91
C ASP A 24 -4.58 -9.26 8.97
N LYS A 25 -3.96 -10.44 9.05
CA LYS A 25 -2.49 -10.57 9.07
C LYS A 25 -1.83 -10.02 7.80
N LEU A 26 -2.44 -10.26 6.64
CA LEU A 26 -1.93 -9.72 5.36
C LEU A 26 -2.22 -8.23 5.23
N LEU A 27 -3.35 -7.75 5.78
CA LEU A 27 -3.67 -6.32 5.84
C LEU A 27 -2.75 -5.57 6.80
N HIS A 28 -2.33 -6.19 7.89
CA HIS A 28 -1.30 -5.70 8.82
C HIS A 28 0.06 -5.58 8.12
N ALA A 29 0.45 -6.54 7.28
CA ALA A 29 1.62 -6.41 6.43
C ALA A 29 1.48 -5.24 5.43
N CYS A 30 0.28 -5.00 4.88
CA CYS A 30 0.03 -3.81 4.06
C CYS A 30 0.16 -2.50 4.86
N CYS A 31 -0.30 -2.45 6.11
CA CYS A 31 -0.09 -1.29 6.99
C CYS A 31 1.40 -0.98 7.18
N LEU A 32 2.22 -2.00 7.44
CA LEU A 32 3.68 -1.86 7.51
C LEU A 32 4.25 -1.31 6.20
N CYS A 33 3.84 -1.86 5.05
CA CYS A 33 4.26 -1.38 3.73
C CYS A 33 3.83 0.08 3.47
N SER A 34 2.63 0.49 3.88
CA SER A 34 2.18 1.89 3.75
C SER A 34 3.13 2.82 4.49
N GLY A 35 3.46 2.50 5.75
CA GLY A 35 4.41 3.30 6.53
C GLY A 35 5.79 3.37 5.88
N LEU A 36 6.33 2.22 5.46
CA LEU A 36 7.62 2.12 4.78
C LEU A 36 7.66 3.00 3.52
N VAL A 37 6.68 2.84 2.63
CA VAL A 37 6.65 3.54 1.34
C VAL A 37 6.36 5.03 1.54
N ASP A 38 5.33 5.41 2.30
CA ASP A 38 4.97 6.83 2.42
C ASP A 38 6.04 7.67 3.12
N SER A 39 6.68 7.16 4.18
CA SER A 39 7.77 7.88 4.84
C SER A 39 8.95 8.13 3.90
N THR A 40 9.28 7.12 3.10
CA THR A 40 10.40 7.14 2.16
C THR A 40 10.13 8.06 0.98
N LEU A 41 8.93 7.97 0.39
CA LEU A 41 8.51 8.77 -0.76
C LEU A 41 8.27 10.23 -0.36
N TYR A 42 7.76 10.46 0.86
CA TYR A 42 7.64 11.83 1.37
C TYR A 42 9.02 12.47 1.59
N ASN A 43 9.98 11.73 2.15
CA ASN A 43 11.35 12.24 2.31
C ASN A 43 12.01 12.57 0.95
N ALA A 44 11.82 11.72 -0.07
CA ALA A 44 12.40 11.92 -1.40
C ALA A 44 11.69 13.01 -2.21
N TYR A 45 10.35 12.97 -2.26
CA TYR A 45 9.55 13.72 -3.23
C TYR A 45 8.59 14.74 -2.61
N ASN A 46 8.49 14.82 -1.28
CA ASN A 46 7.51 15.64 -0.54
C ASN A 46 6.07 15.35 -0.96
N THR A 47 5.75 14.08 -1.23
CA THR A 47 4.43 13.65 -1.65
C THR A 47 4.16 12.26 -1.08
N PHE A 48 2.98 12.08 -0.51
CA PHE A 48 2.52 10.77 -0.06
C PHE A 48 1.91 10.03 -1.23
N VAL A 49 2.08 8.72 -1.32
CA VAL A 49 1.46 7.91 -2.37
C VAL A 49 0.19 7.21 -1.87
N SER A 50 0.08 6.98 -0.56
CA SER A 50 -1.11 6.38 0.05
C SER A 50 -2.00 7.37 0.81
N MET A 51 -1.42 8.38 1.46
CA MET A 51 -2.15 9.38 2.27
C MET A 51 -2.60 10.61 1.47
N GLN A 52 -3.85 10.60 0.98
CA GLN A 52 -4.35 11.69 0.16
C GLN A 52 -4.75 12.96 0.93
N THR A 53 -5.05 12.87 2.23
CA THR A 53 -5.45 14.04 3.04
C THR A 53 -4.37 15.13 3.04
N GLY A 54 -3.10 14.76 3.23
CA GLY A 54 -1.98 15.71 3.19
C GLY A 54 -1.76 16.28 1.79
N ASN A 55 -1.81 15.43 0.77
CA ASN A 55 -1.69 15.85 -0.63
C ASN A 55 -2.75 16.88 -1.03
N THR A 56 -4.00 16.73 -0.56
CA THR A 56 -5.07 17.71 -0.82
C THR A 56 -4.72 19.09 -0.26
N ILE A 57 -4.08 19.15 0.92
CA ILE A 57 -3.60 20.42 1.49
C ILE A 57 -2.47 21.00 0.65
N PHE A 58 -1.51 20.20 0.18
CA PHE A 58 -0.43 20.68 -0.69
C PHE A 58 -0.96 21.23 -2.03
N VAL A 59 -1.99 20.60 -2.60
CA VAL A 59 -2.69 21.16 -3.78
C VAL A 59 -3.33 22.51 -3.46
N GLY A 60 -4.01 22.62 -2.31
CA GLY A 60 -4.64 23.86 -1.87
C GLY A 60 -3.63 25.00 -1.63
N LEU A 61 -2.49 24.71 -1.00
CA LEU A 61 -1.40 25.68 -0.83
C LEU A 61 -0.79 26.10 -2.17
N GLY A 62 -0.83 25.23 -3.18
CA GLY A 62 -0.45 25.56 -4.55
C GLY A 62 -1.29 26.70 -5.14
N ALA A 63 -2.58 26.77 -4.82
CA ALA A 63 -3.48 27.81 -5.32
C ALA A 63 -3.14 29.22 -4.78
N SER A 64 -2.49 29.31 -3.61
CA SER A 64 -2.01 30.57 -3.03
C SER A 64 -0.51 30.79 -3.23
N ASN A 65 0.13 29.96 -4.06
CA ASN A 65 1.58 29.97 -4.32
C ASN A 65 2.45 29.77 -3.07
N GLN A 66 1.93 29.08 -2.04
CA GLN A 66 2.65 28.76 -0.79
C GLN A 66 3.32 27.38 -0.88
N ASN A 67 3.99 27.12 -2.00
CA ASN A 67 4.63 25.83 -2.26
C ASN A 67 5.99 25.76 -1.57
N GLN A 68 6.24 24.69 -0.81
CA GLN A 68 7.56 24.42 -0.22
C GLN A 68 8.63 24.07 -1.28
N ARG A 69 8.20 23.53 -2.42
CA ARG A 69 9.05 23.25 -3.60
C ARG A 69 8.32 23.66 -4.88
N PRO A 70 9.05 24.13 -5.92
CA PRO A 70 8.45 24.41 -7.22
C PRO A 70 7.60 23.24 -7.70
N TYR A 71 6.34 23.51 -8.06
CA TYR A 71 5.36 22.52 -8.54
C TYR A 71 5.08 21.34 -7.60
N GLY A 72 5.37 21.45 -6.29
CA GLY A 72 5.04 20.39 -5.32
C GLY A 72 3.55 20.03 -5.28
N TRP A 73 2.68 21.01 -5.54
CA TRP A 73 1.23 20.81 -5.70
C TRP A 73 0.90 19.85 -6.86
N ALA A 74 1.68 19.86 -7.94
CA ALA A 74 1.42 19.04 -9.12
C ALA A 74 1.64 17.56 -8.82
N ARG A 75 2.74 17.22 -8.12
CA ARG A 75 3.02 15.85 -7.63
C ARG A 75 1.92 15.32 -6.72
N SER A 76 1.44 16.18 -5.82
CA SER A 76 0.34 15.87 -4.93
C SER A 76 -0.97 15.63 -5.70
N LEU A 77 -1.25 16.44 -6.72
CA LEU A 77 -2.39 16.25 -7.61
C LEU A 77 -2.28 14.95 -8.42
N THR A 78 -1.09 14.63 -8.95
CA THR A 78 -0.82 13.36 -9.63
C THR A 78 -1.09 12.17 -8.72
N SER A 79 -0.63 12.23 -7.46
CA SER A 79 -0.89 11.17 -6.49
C SER A 79 -2.39 11.00 -6.25
N ILE A 80 -3.13 12.09 -6.04
CA ILE A 80 -4.59 12.04 -5.81
C ILE A 80 -5.28 11.41 -7.01
N GLY A 81 -5.00 11.91 -8.22
CA GLY A 81 -5.62 11.41 -9.45
C GLY A 81 -5.32 9.93 -9.68
N SER A 82 -4.06 9.53 -9.49
CA SER A 82 -3.60 8.14 -9.65
C SER A 82 -4.19 7.21 -8.59
N PHE A 83 -4.32 7.68 -7.35
CA PHE A 83 -4.95 6.92 -6.27
C PHE A 83 -6.45 6.71 -6.52
N VAL A 84 -7.16 7.75 -6.98
CA VAL A 84 -8.58 7.65 -7.36
C VAL A 84 -8.76 6.70 -8.54
N LEU A 85 -7.93 6.82 -9.57
CA LEU A 85 -7.93 5.90 -10.70
C LEU A 85 -7.64 4.46 -10.25
N GLY A 86 -6.66 4.26 -9.38
CA GLY A 86 -6.35 2.96 -8.80
C GLY A 86 -7.54 2.38 -8.03
N CYS A 87 -8.22 3.18 -7.21
CA CYS A 87 -9.44 2.76 -6.50
C CYS A 87 -10.50 2.27 -7.49
N PHE A 88 -10.73 3.03 -8.58
CA PHE A 88 -11.67 2.66 -9.63
C PHE A 88 -11.28 1.34 -10.32
N LEU A 89 -10.02 1.21 -10.75
CA LEU A 89 -9.52 0.03 -11.47
C LEU A 89 -9.60 -1.24 -10.60
N PHE A 90 -9.11 -1.19 -9.37
CA PHE A 90 -9.14 -2.32 -8.45
C PHE A 90 -10.57 -2.67 -8.00
N ALA A 91 -11.44 -1.68 -7.79
CA ALA A 91 -12.84 -1.94 -7.48
C ALA A 91 -13.56 -2.64 -8.65
N ARG A 92 -13.32 -2.18 -9.88
CA ARG A 92 -13.88 -2.80 -11.09
C ARG A 92 -13.36 -4.22 -11.28
N LEU A 93 -12.06 -4.43 -11.10
CA LEU A 93 -11.42 -5.75 -11.19
C LEU A 93 -12.01 -6.73 -10.16
N ASN A 94 -12.19 -6.28 -8.91
CA ASN A 94 -12.81 -7.09 -7.87
C ASN A 94 -14.28 -7.38 -8.17
N SER A 95 -15.01 -6.41 -8.71
CA SER A 95 -16.42 -6.58 -9.10
C SER A 95 -16.59 -7.56 -10.26
N THR A 96 -15.68 -7.58 -11.24
CA THR A 96 -15.77 -8.48 -12.41
C THR A 96 -15.30 -9.89 -12.11
N LEU A 97 -14.16 -10.04 -11.44
CA LEU A 97 -13.57 -11.35 -11.20
C LEU A 97 -14.16 -12.03 -9.96
N GLY A 98 -14.67 -11.25 -9.00
CA GLY A 98 -15.19 -11.68 -7.72
C GLY A 98 -14.23 -11.27 -6.60
N PRO A 99 -14.69 -10.49 -5.60
CA PRO A 99 -13.80 -9.81 -4.64
C PRO A 99 -13.06 -10.76 -3.70
N ARG A 100 -13.57 -11.98 -3.50
CA ARG A 100 -13.00 -13.00 -2.61
C ARG A 100 -12.47 -14.23 -3.32
N LYS A 101 -12.50 -14.25 -4.66
CA LYS A 101 -11.89 -15.38 -5.40
C LYS A 101 -10.39 -15.34 -5.22
N ARG A 102 -9.79 -16.51 -5.00
CA ARG A 102 -8.35 -16.67 -4.81
C ARG A 102 -7.56 -15.99 -5.94
N GLY A 103 -7.94 -16.25 -7.19
CA GLY A 103 -7.30 -15.66 -8.37
C GLY A 103 -7.35 -14.14 -8.41
N THR A 104 -8.47 -13.54 -7.98
CA THR A 104 -8.59 -12.08 -7.90
C THR A 104 -7.62 -11.50 -6.87
N LEU A 105 -7.53 -12.09 -5.68
CA LEU A 105 -6.65 -11.60 -4.62
C LEU A 105 -5.17 -11.81 -4.96
N VAL A 106 -4.81 -12.95 -5.55
CA VAL A 106 -3.47 -13.19 -6.07
C VAL A 106 -3.11 -12.15 -7.12
N LEU A 107 -3.98 -11.95 -8.12
CA LEU A 107 -3.76 -10.98 -9.20
C LEU A 107 -3.65 -9.55 -8.67
N THR A 108 -4.52 -9.13 -7.78
CA THR A 108 -4.52 -7.75 -7.25
C THR A 108 -3.26 -7.46 -6.45
N PHE A 109 -2.81 -8.39 -5.59
CA PHE A 109 -1.55 -8.27 -4.87
C PHE A 109 -0.31 -8.43 -5.77
N PHE A 110 -0.43 -9.20 -6.85
CA PHE A 110 0.65 -9.34 -7.84
C PHE A 110 0.84 -8.06 -8.63
N LEU A 111 -0.23 -7.42 -9.13
CA LEU A 111 -0.16 -6.12 -9.82
C LEU A 111 0.45 -5.05 -8.91
N GLN A 112 0.02 -5.04 -7.65
CA GLN A 112 0.57 -4.20 -6.59
C GLN A 112 2.09 -4.38 -6.41
N THR A 113 2.54 -5.63 -6.39
CA THR A 113 3.95 -6.01 -6.30
C THR A 113 4.73 -5.61 -7.55
N ALA A 114 4.17 -5.84 -8.74
CA ALA A 114 4.82 -5.50 -10.00
C ALA A 114 5.10 -3.99 -10.11
N MET A 115 4.14 -3.14 -9.70
CA MET A 115 4.33 -1.68 -9.66
C MET A 115 5.45 -1.27 -8.69
N LEU A 116 5.57 -1.93 -7.53
CA LEU A 116 6.69 -1.71 -6.60
C LEU A 116 8.03 -2.14 -7.22
N ILE A 117 8.10 -3.31 -7.85
CA ILE A 117 9.33 -3.83 -8.48
C ILE A 117 9.78 -2.92 -9.62
N ILE A 118 8.86 -2.50 -10.49
CA ILE A 118 9.16 -1.58 -11.60
C ILE A 118 9.73 -0.28 -11.03
N THR A 119 9.10 0.27 -9.99
CA THR A 119 9.58 1.50 -9.36
C THR A 119 10.95 1.31 -8.71
N ALA A 120 11.16 0.22 -7.97
CA ALA A 120 12.45 -0.10 -7.35
C ALA A 120 13.57 -0.25 -8.39
N ALA A 121 13.28 -0.92 -9.51
CA ALA A 121 14.22 -1.12 -10.60
C ALA A 121 14.58 0.21 -11.28
N LEU A 122 13.60 1.08 -11.56
CA LEU A 122 13.82 2.40 -12.19
C LEU A 122 14.68 3.33 -11.32
N VAL A 123 14.49 3.29 -9.99
CA VAL A 123 15.33 4.05 -9.06
C VAL A 123 16.72 3.44 -8.96
N GLN A 124 16.83 2.11 -8.80
CA GLN A 124 18.12 1.43 -8.67
C GLN A 124 18.98 1.55 -9.94
N SER A 125 18.37 1.54 -11.12
CA SER A 125 19.08 1.75 -12.39
C SER A 125 19.52 3.20 -12.60
N ARG A 126 19.18 4.10 -11.67
CA ARG A 126 19.38 5.56 -11.76
C ARG A 126 18.68 6.18 -12.96
N SER A 127 17.68 5.51 -13.52
CA SER A 127 16.82 6.10 -14.56
C SER A 127 15.91 7.18 -13.99
N ILE A 128 15.61 7.09 -12.68
CA ILE A 128 14.85 8.10 -11.94
C ILE A 128 15.62 8.42 -10.65
N PRO A 129 15.85 9.70 -10.32
CA PRO A 129 16.52 10.08 -9.08
C PRO A 129 15.63 9.79 -7.87
N GLY A 130 16.11 8.98 -6.94
CA GLY A 130 15.44 8.72 -5.66
C GLY A 130 15.59 9.89 -4.69
N ILE A 131 16.68 9.94 -3.92
CA ILE A 131 17.00 11.11 -3.07
C ILE A 131 18.04 11.99 -3.73
N ARG A 132 17.78 13.31 -3.81
CA ARG A 132 18.77 14.30 -4.24
C ARG A 132 19.46 14.89 -3.01
N ASP A 133 20.79 14.95 -3.06
CA ASP A 133 21.54 15.84 -2.18
C ASP A 133 21.18 17.28 -2.53
N LEU A 134 20.69 18.04 -1.55
CA LEU A 134 20.27 19.44 -1.66
C LEU A 134 21.43 20.40 -1.99
N ALA A 135 22.62 19.90 -2.29
CA ALA A 135 23.88 20.62 -2.18
C ALA A 135 24.41 21.22 -3.49
N GLY A 136 23.76 21.12 -4.66
CA GLY A 136 24.42 21.65 -5.85
C GLY A 136 23.69 21.84 -7.18
N ASP A 137 22.44 21.42 -7.37
CA ASP A 137 21.83 21.53 -8.71
C ASP A 137 20.65 22.49 -8.78
N SER A 138 20.63 23.22 -9.88
CA SER A 138 19.59 24.14 -10.34
C SER A 138 18.17 23.61 -10.08
N ALA A 139 17.27 24.56 -9.83
CA ALA A 139 15.84 24.39 -9.57
C ALA A 139 15.04 23.83 -10.76
N GLU A 140 15.62 22.94 -11.57
CA GLU A 140 14.92 22.25 -12.64
C GLU A 140 14.04 21.14 -12.08
N VAL A 141 12.78 21.17 -12.51
CA VAL A 141 11.74 20.25 -12.05
C VAL A 141 11.92 18.91 -12.77
N GLU A 142 12.42 17.93 -12.05
CA GLU A 142 12.49 16.54 -12.49
C GLU A 142 11.08 15.92 -12.52
N TRP A 143 10.45 15.93 -13.70
CA TRP A 143 9.16 15.29 -13.95
C TRP A 143 9.24 13.76 -14.01
N SER A 144 10.45 13.20 -14.10
CA SER A 144 10.71 11.75 -14.03
C SER A 144 10.16 11.13 -12.73
N GLN A 145 10.16 11.88 -11.63
CA GLN A 145 9.67 11.47 -10.31
C GLN A 145 8.16 11.23 -10.26
N GLU A 146 7.40 11.72 -11.24
CA GLU A 146 5.96 11.44 -11.36
C GLU A 146 5.69 9.96 -11.62
N ALA A 147 6.57 9.24 -12.33
CA ALA A 147 6.36 7.82 -12.64
C ALA A 147 6.28 6.94 -11.36
N PRO A 148 7.21 7.05 -10.39
CA PRO A 148 7.07 6.43 -9.08
C PRO A 148 5.77 6.82 -8.37
N ILE A 149 5.39 8.11 -8.39
CA ILE A 149 4.18 8.59 -7.72
C ILE A 149 2.94 7.92 -8.32
N VAL A 150 2.80 7.93 -9.65
CA VAL A 150 1.67 7.28 -10.36
C VAL A 150 1.59 5.80 -10.01
N LEU A 151 2.69 5.05 -10.18
CA LEU A 151 2.74 3.61 -9.95
C LEU A 151 2.39 3.26 -8.50
N LEU A 152 3.03 3.93 -7.54
CA LEU A 152 2.84 3.61 -6.12
C LEU A 152 1.50 4.11 -5.59
N SER A 153 0.95 5.21 -6.10
CA SER A 153 -0.40 5.67 -5.72
C SER A 153 -1.48 4.73 -6.23
N ILE A 154 -1.37 4.22 -7.46
CA ILE A 154 -2.28 3.18 -7.97
C ILE A 154 -2.17 1.91 -7.12
N GLN A 155 -0.95 1.47 -6.81
CA GLN A 155 -0.74 0.24 -6.05
C GLN A 155 -1.25 0.35 -4.60
N SER A 156 -1.10 1.52 -3.96
CA SER A 156 -1.63 1.76 -2.61
C SER A 156 -3.16 1.83 -2.57
N ALA A 157 -3.81 2.18 -3.68
CA ALA A 157 -5.27 2.08 -3.79
C ALA A 157 -5.75 0.61 -3.80
N GLY A 158 -4.94 -0.31 -4.35
CA GLY A 158 -5.28 -1.74 -4.39
C GLY A 158 -5.45 -2.37 -3.01
N GLN A 159 -4.62 -1.99 -2.03
CA GLN A 159 -4.69 -2.54 -0.66
C GLN A 159 -5.90 -2.04 0.13
N ILE A 160 -6.31 -0.77 -0.01
CA ILE A 160 -7.53 -0.28 0.65
C ILE A 160 -8.78 -0.96 0.05
N VAL A 161 -8.81 -1.15 -1.27
CA VAL A 161 -9.88 -1.89 -1.94
C VAL A 161 -9.91 -3.35 -1.50
N ALA A 162 -8.74 -4.00 -1.36
CA ALA A 162 -8.64 -5.36 -0.85
C ALA A 162 -9.17 -5.48 0.59
N SER A 163 -8.85 -4.53 1.47
CA SER A 163 -9.36 -4.52 2.85
C SER A 163 -10.89 -4.49 2.91
N ARG A 164 -11.50 -3.64 2.07
CA ARG A 164 -12.96 -3.54 1.95
C ARG A 164 -13.57 -4.80 1.36
N ALA A 165 -12.95 -5.36 0.32
CA ALA A 165 -13.39 -6.61 -0.32
C ALA A 165 -13.36 -7.82 0.64
N LEU A 166 -12.42 -7.84 1.57
CA LEU A 166 -12.27 -8.88 2.60
C LEU A 166 -13.13 -8.65 3.85
N GLY A 167 -13.82 -7.51 3.94
CA GLY A 167 -14.70 -7.16 5.06
C GLY A 167 -14.01 -6.57 6.29
N TYR A 168 -12.71 -6.25 6.21
CA TYR A 168 -11.92 -5.64 7.29
C TYR A 168 -11.92 -4.12 7.15
N ASN A 169 -13.09 -3.50 7.27
CA ASN A 169 -13.22 -2.04 7.13
C ASN A 169 -12.49 -1.28 8.25
N GLU A 170 -12.23 -1.93 9.39
CA GLU A 170 -11.49 -1.36 10.50
C GLU A 170 -9.98 -1.27 10.28
N VAL A 171 -9.42 -1.91 9.24
CA VAL A 171 -8.00 -1.87 8.86
C VAL A 171 -7.84 -1.35 7.43
N PRO A 172 -8.16 -0.08 7.13
CA PRO A 172 -8.13 0.44 5.75
C PRO A 172 -6.75 0.46 5.08
N THR A 173 -5.67 0.10 5.80
CA THR A 173 -4.26 0.03 5.35
C THR A 173 -3.57 1.35 5.01
N VAL A 174 -4.31 2.40 4.63
CA VAL A 174 -3.75 3.71 4.22
C VAL A 174 -4.30 4.91 5.01
N VAL A 175 -5.53 4.83 5.51
CA VAL A 175 -6.18 5.93 6.26
C VAL A 175 -6.01 5.71 7.76
N ILE A 176 -5.08 6.44 8.38
CA ILE A 176 -4.77 6.28 9.80
C ILE A 176 -5.77 7.07 10.68
N THR A 177 -6.19 8.26 10.27
CA THR A 177 -6.97 9.17 11.13
C THR A 177 -8.30 8.57 11.57
N SER A 178 -9.07 8.01 10.63
CA SER A 178 -10.34 7.35 10.96
C SER A 178 -10.12 6.14 11.85
N LEU A 179 -9.05 5.37 11.60
CA LEU A 179 -8.68 4.22 12.42
C LEU A 179 -8.32 4.61 13.86
N LEU A 180 -7.59 5.71 14.05
CA LEU A 180 -7.25 6.23 15.38
C LEU A 180 -8.48 6.74 16.12
N CYS A 181 -9.35 7.48 15.44
CA CYS A 181 -10.62 7.95 16.02
C CYS A 181 -11.47 6.75 16.47
N ASP A 182 -11.64 5.77 15.59
CA ASP A 182 -12.36 4.51 15.85
C ASP A 182 -11.74 3.69 16.99
N LEU A 183 -10.42 3.73 17.15
CA LEU A 183 -9.70 3.04 18.21
C LEU A 183 -9.97 3.71 19.56
N VAL A 184 -9.76 5.03 19.65
CA VAL A 184 -9.87 5.77 20.92
C VAL A 184 -11.33 5.93 21.36
N SER A 185 -12.27 6.00 20.42
CA SER A 185 -13.71 6.09 20.70
C SER A 185 -14.39 4.74 20.95
N ASP A 186 -13.68 3.61 20.89
CA ASP A 186 -14.26 2.28 21.12
C ASP A 186 -14.80 2.17 22.56
N PRO A 187 -16.12 1.97 22.78
CA PRO A 187 -16.69 1.83 24.12
C PRO A 187 -16.13 0.63 24.90
N LYS A 188 -15.55 -0.34 24.21
CA LYS A 188 -14.92 -1.55 24.75
C LYS A 188 -13.38 -1.48 24.63
N LEU A 189 -12.81 -0.28 24.68
CA LEU A 189 -11.37 -0.06 24.57
C LEU A 189 -10.56 -0.86 25.61
N PHE A 190 -11.02 -0.88 26.87
CA PHE A 190 -10.32 -1.54 27.99
C PHE A 190 -10.75 -2.98 28.25
N VAL A 191 -11.70 -3.53 27.47
CA VAL A 191 -12.13 -4.93 27.62
C VAL A 191 -11.04 -5.84 27.10
N LEU A 192 -10.62 -6.84 27.89
CA LEU A 192 -9.49 -7.74 27.56
C LEU A 192 -9.56 -8.39 26.17
N ARG A 193 -10.76 -8.70 25.67
CA ARG A 193 -10.97 -9.35 24.37
C ARG A 193 -11.82 -8.47 23.45
N ASN A 194 -11.17 -7.81 22.49
CA ASN A 194 -11.86 -7.07 21.43
C ASN A 194 -11.03 -7.14 20.15
N ALA A 195 -11.32 -8.13 19.31
CA ALA A 195 -10.55 -8.39 18.08
C ALA A 195 -10.50 -7.19 17.13
N LYS A 196 -11.58 -6.39 17.02
CA LYS A 196 -11.61 -5.20 16.15
C LYS A 196 -10.67 -4.11 16.69
N ARG A 197 -10.72 -3.85 18.00
CA ARG A 197 -9.82 -2.91 18.68
C ARG A 197 -8.36 -3.36 18.58
N ASP A 198 -8.09 -4.64 18.82
CA ASP A 198 -6.74 -5.22 18.69
C ASP A 198 -6.19 -5.07 17.28
N ARG A 199 -7.00 -5.37 16.24
CA ARG A 199 -6.61 -5.17 14.84
C ARG A 199 -6.28 -3.72 14.52
N ARG A 200 -7.08 -2.75 15.00
CA ARG A 200 -6.83 -1.31 14.83
C ARG A 200 -5.52 -0.90 15.50
N MET A 201 -5.28 -1.32 16.74
CA MET A 201 -4.02 -1.03 17.46
C MET A 201 -2.80 -1.57 16.69
N VAL A 202 -2.85 -2.83 16.27
CA VAL A 202 -1.77 -3.46 15.52
C VAL A 202 -1.53 -2.75 14.18
N ALA A 203 -2.60 -2.41 13.46
CA ALA A 203 -2.50 -1.68 12.19
C ALA A 203 -1.84 -0.30 12.35
N PHE A 204 -2.22 0.46 13.38
CA PHE A 204 -1.57 1.74 13.69
C PHE A 204 -0.09 1.53 14.04
N ALA A 205 0.20 0.61 14.97
CA ALA A 205 1.55 0.33 15.41
C ALA A 205 2.47 -0.10 14.25
N LEU A 206 2.01 -1.00 13.37
CA LEU A 206 2.77 -1.43 12.21
C LEU A 206 2.97 -0.32 11.19
N THR A 207 1.99 0.57 11.01
CA THR A 207 2.17 1.73 10.12
C THR A 207 3.24 2.67 10.66
N LEU A 208 3.24 2.93 11.97
CA LEU A 208 4.26 3.73 12.65
C LEU A 208 5.65 3.06 12.58
N VAL A 209 5.74 1.77 12.90
CA VAL A 209 6.98 1.00 12.80
C VAL A 209 7.52 1.01 11.37
N GLY A 210 6.64 0.85 10.38
CA GLY A 210 7.00 0.95 8.96
C GLY A 210 7.56 2.32 8.60
N ALA A 211 6.93 3.40 9.06
CA ALA A 211 7.41 4.75 8.83
C ALA A 211 8.79 5.01 9.47
N ILE A 212 8.99 4.55 10.71
CA ILE A 212 10.27 4.64 11.40
C ILE A 212 11.34 3.84 10.63
N ALA A 213 11.05 2.59 10.30
CA ALA A 213 11.97 1.72 9.56
C ALA A 213 12.33 2.30 8.18
N GLY A 214 11.34 2.82 7.45
CA GLY A 214 11.54 3.45 6.14
C GLY A 214 12.50 4.64 6.21
N GLY A 215 12.31 5.51 7.20
CA GLY A 215 13.21 6.64 7.46
C GLY A 215 14.64 6.19 7.79
N TRP A 216 14.82 5.20 8.67
CA TRP A 216 16.15 4.70 9.04
C TRP A 216 16.85 3.97 7.90
N ILE A 217 16.15 3.12 7.15
CA ILE A 217 16.71 2.43 5.98
C ILE A 217 17.18 3.45 4.97
N THR A 218 16.31 4.40 4.61
CA THR A 218 16.62 5.46 3.64
C THR A 218 17.80 6.31 4.06
N LYS A 219 17.90 6.64 5.36
CA LYS A 219 19.05 7.35 5.93
C LYS A 219 20.35 6.53 5.83
N ALA A 220 20.27 5.22 6.01
CA ALA A 220 21.44 4.34 5.95
C ALA A 220 21.89 4.03 4.51
N THR A 221 20.95 3.92 3.57
CA THR A 221 21.23 3.59 2.16
C THR A 221 21.49 4.82 1.30
N GLY A 222 21.06 6.00 1.75
CA GLY A 222 21.13 7.26 0.99
C GLY A 222 20.11 7.35 -0.15
N ASP A 223 19.21 6.37 -0.28
CA ASP A 223 18.29 6.26 -1.41
C ASP A 223 17.07 5.38 -1.08
N ILE A 224 16.01 5.47 -1.89
CA ILE A 224 14.69 4.85 -1.64
C ILE A 224 14.55 3.42 -2.16
N TYR A 225 15.40 2.97 -3.09
CA TYR A 225 15.24 1.67 -3.75
C TYR A 225 15.21 0.49 -2.77
N ALA A 226 15.98 0.55 -1.68
CA ALA A 226 16.07 -0.52 -0.69
C ALA A 226 14.73 -0.75 0.02
N VAL A 227 14.04 0.34 0.38
CA VAL A 227 12.70 0.26 0.98
C VAL A 227 11.68 -0.26 -0.02
N LEU A 228 11.78 0.16 -1.29
CA LEU A 228 10.88 -0.30 -2.34
C LEU A 228 11.01 -1.81 -2.59
N TRP A 229 12.24 -2.35 -2.61
CA TRP A 229 12.47 -3.79 -2.71
C TRP A 229 11.96 -4.56 -1.49
N LEU A 230 12.14 -4.01 -0.28
CA LEU A 230 11.60 -4.61 0.94
C LEU A 230 10.06 -4.68 0.89
N ALA A 231 9.41 -3.56 0.55
CA ALA A 231 7.95 -3.50 0.39
C ALA A 231 7.46 -4.45 -0.72
N ALA A 232 8.20 -4.55 -1.83
CA ALA A 232 7.91 -5.49 -2.92
C ALA A 232 7.98 -6.94 -2.43
N GLY A 233 9.02 -7.31 -1.69
CA GLY A 233 9.16 -8.65 -1.11
C GLY A 233 8.01 -9.00 -0.18
N ILE A 234 7.62 -8.08 0.71
CA ILE A 234 6.48 -8.28 1.62
C ILE A 234 5.19 -8.49 0.82
N LYS A 235 4.91 -7.65 -0.19
CA LYS A 235 3.69 -7.80 -1.01
C LYS A 235 3.71 -9.04 -1.90
N PHE A 236 4.88 -9.46 -2.37
CA PHE A 236 5.05 -10.68 -3.13
C PHE A 236 4.70 -11.90 -2.26
N VAL A 237 5.22 -11.95 -1.03
CA VAL A 237 4.87 -13.00 -0.06
C VAL A 237 3.39 -12.98 0.24
N SER A 238 2.76 -11.81 0.40
CA SER A 238 1.30 -11.70 0.56
C SER A 238 0.52 -12.23 -0.65
N SER A 239 0.98 -11.95 -1.88
CA SER A 239 0.38 -12.49 -3.11
C SER A 239 0.46 -14.02 -3.14
N MET A 240 1.62 -14.59 -2.79
CA MET A 240 1.84 -16.03 -2.75
C MET A 240 1.06 -16.69 -1.60
N ALA A 241 0.90 -16.01 -0.46
CA ALA A 241 0.13 -16.53 0.67
C ALA A 241 -1.33 -16.81 0.28
N TRP A 242 -1.92 -16.00 -0.61
CA TRP A 242 -3.26 -16.26 -1.12
C TRP A 242 -3.38 -17.57 -1.90
N MET A 243 -2.31 -18.04 -2.55
CA MET A 243 -2.31 -19.33 -3.27
C MET A 243 -2.53 -20.53 -2.36
N PHE A 244 -2.12 -20.42 -1.09
CA PHE A 244 -2.19 -21.48 -0.09
C PHE A 244 -3.28 -21.23 0.97
N TRP A 245 -4.10 -20.19 0.77
CA TRP A 245 -5.13 -19.81 1.73
C TRP A 245 -6.30 -20.79 1.74
N GLU A 246 -6.92 -20.99 2.91
CA GLU A 246 -8.05 -21.88 3.07
C GLU A 246 -9.27 -21.43 2.26
N GLU A 247 -9.96 -22.41 1.67
CA GLU A 247 -11.18 -22.18 0.89
C GLU A 247 -12.35 -21.90 1.83
N ASP A 248 -13.27 -21.03 1.38
CA ASP A 248 -14.48 -20.75 2.12
C ASP A 248 -15.40 -21.96 2.04
N ASN A 249 -15.36 -22.83 3.06
CA ASN A 249 -16.30 -23.92 3.21
C ASN A 249 -17.67 -23.32 3.57
N LYS A 250 -18.42 -22.90 2.56
CA LYS A 250 -19.85 -22.68 2.69
C LYS A 250 -20.49 -24.04 2.96
N VAL A 251 -20.67 -24.37 4.24
CA VAL A 251 -21.62 -25.40 4.70
C VAL A 251 -23.02 -24.85 4.54
#